data_AF-A0A1G6KNN8-F1
#
_entry.id   AF-A0A1G6KNN8-F1
#
_cell.length_a   1.000
_cell.length_b   1.000
_cell.length_c   1.000
_cell.angle_alpha   90.00
_cell.angle_beta   90.00
_cell.angle_gamma   90.00
#
_symmetry.space_group_name_H-M   'P 1'
#
loop_
_entity.id
_entity.type
_entity.pdbx_description
1 polymer ?
#
loop_
_entity_poly.entity_id
_entity_poly.type
_entity_poly.pdbx_seq_one_letter_code
_entity_poly.pdbx_strand_id
1 'polypeptide(L)'
;MTEQAKRPTPPGFPSHGADELPAVTVDTANATLRTPDGFLGDRASSTAFRAILAEWRERLKEVDKEDPFGDAPPEAIGRRQLDHLLAEGDPEHAGLVHGIVEEFAQSFATVIKRLLKLKEWQGTERIVIGGGMRGSRVGELAIGRAAMLLKGEEIAIDLVPIRHDPDEAGMIGATQLAPPWIFLGHDALLAVDIGGSNIRTGLVRPHLKKASDLSAACLWDSAIWRHRDDKPNREAAIDRLIEMLQEMLRKAEKRDLAVAPFIGIGCPGHIEADGSIAHGAQNLPGNWESDRFNLPARLHAALPKIGGHDTVVVMHNDAVVQGLSQVPWMGDVKHWGVLTIGTGLGNARFTNRKG
;
A
#
# COMPACT_ATOMS: atom_id res chain seq x y z
N MET A 1 -47.29 5.31 -29.55
CA MET A 1 -46.71 4.91 -28.27
C MET A 1 -45.23 5.24 -28.34
N THR A 2 -44.82 6.32 -27.71
CA THR A 2 -43.43 6.78 -27.66
C THR A 2 -42.69 5.99 -26.58
N GLU A 3 -41.65 5.28 -26.99
CA GLU A 3 -40.77 4.50 -26.14
C GLU A 3 -40.09 5.45 -25.14
N GLN A 4 -40.40 5.30 -23.85
CA GLN A 4 -39.71 6.06 -22.80
C GLN A 4 -38.26 5.62 -22.76
N ALA A 5 -37.36 6.52 -23.16
CA ALA A 5 -35.92 6.34 -22.99
C ALA A 5 -35.64 5.99 -21.52
N LYS A 6 -35.07 4.80 -21.28
CA LYS A 6 -34.59 4.36 -19.97
C LYS A 6 -33.67 5.44 -19.41
N ARG A 7 -34.05 6.06 -18.29
CA ARG A 7 -33.15 6.97 -17.56
C ARG A 7 -31.86 6.20 -17.24
N PRO A 8 -30.68 6.76 -17.51
CA PRO A 8 -29.43 6.12 -17.12
C PRO A 8 -29.46 5.90 -15.60
N THR A 9 -29.17 4.68 -15.18
CA THR A 9 -28.99 4.35 -13.76
C THR A 9 -27.90 5.29 -13.22
N PRO A 10 -28.13 5.96 -12.07
CA PRO A 10 -27.06 6.74 -11.44
C PRO A 10 -25.83 5.83 -11.28
N PRO A 11 -24.61 6.32 -11.54
CA PRO A 11 -23.43 5.51 -11.32
C PRO A 11 -23.42 5.04 -9.86
N GLY A 12 -23.55 3.73 -9.67
CA GLY A 12 -23.45 3.10 -8.37
C GLY A 12 -22.03 3.18 -7.83
N PHE A 13 -21.86 2.91 -6.54
CA PHE A 13 -20.53 2.68 -5.99
C PHE A 13 -19.85 1.52 -6.72
N PRO A 14 -18.53 1.58 -6.98
CA PRO A 14 -17.81 0.42 -7.48
C PRO A 14 -18.01 -0.77 -6.54
N SER A 15 -18.09 -1.97 -7.11
CA SER A 15 -18.05 -3.20 -6.31
C SER A 15 -16.72 -3.30 -5.56
N HIS A 16 -16.67 -4.17 -4.54
CA HIS A 16 -15.41 -4.56 -3.94
C HIS A 16 -14.47 -5.10 -5.02
N GLY A 17 -13.16 -4.84 -4.88
CA GLY A 17 -12.15 -5.33 -5.83
C GLY A 17 -12.34 -4.90 -7.30
N ALA A 18 -13.17 -3.89 -7.60
CA ALA A 18 -13.50 -3.53 -8.98
C ALA A 18 -12.27 -3.19 -9.83
N ASP A 19 -12.22 -3.73 -11.05
CA ASP A 19 -11.21 -3.38 -12.05
C ASP A 19 -11.42 -1.96 -12.58
N GLU A 20 -12.68 -1.56 -12.80
CA GLU A 20 -13.02 -0.21 -13.26
C GLU A 20 -13.26 0.73 -12.07
N LEU A 21 -12.30 1.62 -11.82
CA LEU A 21 -12.39 2.69 -10.84
C LEU A 21 -12.62 4.04 -11.53
N PRO A 22 -13.04 5.09 -10.81
CA PRO A 22 -13.41 6.38 -11.43
C PRO A 22 -12.33 6.99 -12.33
N ALA A 23 -11.06 6.92 -11.92
CA ALA A 23 -9.93 7.55 -12.63
C ALA A 23 -9.06 6.56 -13.42
N VAL A 24 -9.08 5.27 -13.07
CA VAL A 24 -8.17 4.25 -13.61
C VAL A 24 -8.88 2.92 -13.82
N THR A 25 -8.36 2.10 -14.71
CA THR A 25 -8.63 0.67 -14.73
C THR A 25 -7.47 -0.04 -14.03
N VAL A 26 -7.76 -0.90 -13.07
CA VAL A 26 -6.80 -1.82 -12.44
C VAL A 26 -6.64 -3.01 -13.38
N ASP A 27 -5.47 -3.18 -13.98
CA ASP A 27 -5.25 -4.26 -14.95
C ASP A 27 -4.84 -5.56 -14.26
N THR A 28 -4.14 -5.45 -13.14
CA THR A 28 -3.77 -6.58 -12.28
C THR A 28 -3.32 -6.10 -10.91
N ALA A 29 -3.48 -6.96 -9.90
CA ALA A 29 -2.90 -6.82 -8.57
C ALA A 29 -2.47 -8.20 -8.05
N ASN A 30 -1.56 -8.23 -7.08
CA ASN A 30 -1.01 -9.46 -6.50
C ASN A 30 -0.34 -10.38 -7.53
N ALA A 31 0.28 -9.81 -8.58
CA ALA A 31 0.99 -10.60 -9.57
C ALA A 31 2.08 -11.42 -8.87
N THR A 32 1.98 -12.74 -9.03
CA THR A 32 2.81 -13.69 -8.31
C THR A 32 3.93 -14.19 -9.23
N LEU A 33 5.17 -13.82 -8.92
CA LEU A 33 6.33 -14.31 -9.64
C LEU A 33 6.90 -15.56 -8.96
N ARG A 34 6.64 -16.75 -9.50
CA ARG A 34 7.15 -18.02 -8.94
C ARG A 34 8.53 -18.36 -9.49
N THR A 35 9.36 -18.95 -8.63
CA THR A 35 10.64 -19.60 -8.92
C THR A 35 10.63 -21.01 -8.30
N PRO A 36 11.54 -21.92 -8.71
CA PRO A 36 11.70 -23.21 -8.03
C PRO A 36 11.92 -23.09 -6.51
N ASP A 37 12.56 -22.00 -6.07
CA ASP A 37 12.94 -21.75 -4.67
C ASP A 37 11.91 -20.91 -3.87
N GLY A 38 10.73 -20.62 -4.42
CA GLY A 38 9.71 -19.77 -3.78
C GLY A 38 9.22 -18.62 -4.65
N PHE A 39 8.83 -17.49 -4.04
CA PHE A 39 8.36 -16.32 -4.78
C PHE A 39 9.49 -15.32 -5.02
N LEU A 40 9.69 -14.92 -6.28
CA LEU A 40 10.71 -13.93 -6.64
C LEU A 40 10.44 -12.56 -5.99
N GLY A 41 9.17 -12.22 -5.78
CA GLY A 41 8.78 -10.98 -5.09
C GLY A 41 9.31 -10.88 -3.67
N ASP A 42 9.54 -12.01 -2.99
CA ASP A 42 10.06 -12.03 -1.62
C ASP A 42 11.49 -11.48 -1.56
N ARG A 43 12.25 -11.55 -2.67
CA ARG A 43 13.59 -10.97 -2.80
C ARG A 43 13.60 -9.44 -2.87
N ALA A 44 12.44 -8.80 -3.00
CA ALA A 44 12.25 -7.35 -3.00
C ALA A 44 11.33 -6.92 -1.85
N SER A 45 11.64 -7.38 -0.64
CA SER A 45 10.88 -7.08 0.58
C SER A 45 11.78 -6.51 1.68
N SER A 46 11.17 -5.94 2.73
CA SER A 46 11.94 -5.53 3.92
C SER A 46 12.58 -6.73 4.64
N THR A 47 11.98 -7.92 4.50
CA THR A 47 12.53 -9.19 4.98
C THR A 47 13.80 -9.56 4.20
N ALA A 48 13.80 -9.45 2.88
CA ALA A 48 14.99 -9.70 2.05
C ALA A 48 16.13 -8.73 2.35
N PHE A 49 15.83 -7.44 2.51
CA PHE A 49 16.84 -6.46 2.91
C PHE A 49 17.52 -6.85 4.25
N ARG A 50 16.72 -7.30 5.22
CA ARG A 50 17.21 -7.76 6.53
C ARG A 50 18.02 -9.05 6.43
N ALA A 51 17.63 -9.96 5.53
CA ALA A 51 18.39 -11.18 5.27
C ALA A 51 19.79 -10.86 4.71
N ILE A 52 19.89 -9.94 3.75
CA ILE A 52 21.18 -9.49 3.21
C ILE A 52 22.05 -8.90 4.33
N LEU A 53 21.49 -8.03 5.18
CA LEU A 53 22.21 -7.50 6.35
C LEU A 53 22.69 -8.61 7.29
N ALA A 54 21.85 -9.61 7.58
CA ALA A 54 22.21 -10.73 8.42
C ALA A 54 23.37 -11.55 7.82
N GLU A 55 23.31 -11.86 6.53
CA GLU A 55 24.36 -12.60 5.82
C GLU A 55 25.70 -11.87 5.86
N TRP A 56 25.71 -10.56 5.64
CA TRP A 56 26.93 -9.78 5.73
C TRP A 56 27.53 -9.75 7.13
N ARG A 57 26.69 -9.68 8.17
CA ARG A 57 27.16 -9.72 9.56
C ARG A 57 27.75 -11.08 9.92
N GLU A 58 27.16 -12.18 9.44
CA GLU A 58 27.75 -13.52 9.60
C GLU A 58 29.11 -13.61 8.89
N ARG A 59 29.25 -13.08 7.67
CA ARG A 59 30.54 -13.02 6.97
C ARG A 59 31.60 -12.24 7.73
N LEU A 60 31.25 -11.13 8.40
CA LEU A 60 32.19 -10.38 9.24
C LEU A 60 32.66 -11.20 10.45
N LYS A 61 31.75 -11.94 11.09
CA LYS A 61 32.09 -12.85 12.20
C LYS A 61 33.03 -13.96 11.76
N GLU A 62 32.81 -14.55 10.59
CA GLU A 62 33.67 -15.62 10.04
C GLU A 62 35.13 -15.18 9.84
N VAL A 63 35.36 -13.88 9.62
CA VAL A 63 36.70 -13.30 9.40
C VAL A 63 37.21 -12.48 10.59
N ASP A 64 36.58 -12.60 11.77
CA ASP A 64 36.93 -11.89 13.01
C ASP A 64 37.02 -10.36 12.84
N LYS A 65 36.12 -9.80 12.03
CA LYS A 65 35.95 -8.36 11.83
C LYS A 65 34.86 -7.81 12.73
N GLU A 66 35.05 -6.57 13.17
CA GLU A 66 34.08 -5.87 14.02
C GLU A 66 32.75 -5.68 13.29
N ASP A 67 31.66 -6.03 13.98
CA ASP A 67 30.30 -5.76 13.52
C ASP A 67 29.86 -4.37 14.02
N PRO A 68 29.63 -3.40 13.12
CA PRO A 68 29.24 -2.03 13.52
C PRO A 68 27.89 -1.95 14.24
N PHE A 69 27.10 -3.03 14.21
CA PHE A 69 25.80 -3.11 14.89
C PHE A 69 25.86 -3.88 16.21
N GLY A 70 27.03 -4.40 16.59
CA GLY A 70 27.24 -5.18 17.81
C GLY A 70 26.31 -6.40 17.89
N ASP A 71 25.78 -6.70 19.07
CA ASP A 71 24.92 -7.88 19.30
C ASP A 71 23.45 -7.66 18.93
N ALA A 72 23.06 -6.47 18.44
CA ALA A 72 21.67 -6.19 18.11
C ALA A 72 21.20 -7.14 17.00
N PRO A 73 20.06 -7.81 17.10
CA PRO A 73 19.57 -8.65 16.01
C PRO A 73 19.20 -7.78 14.80
N PRO A 74 19.26 -8.31 13.55
CA PRO A 74 18.93 -7.56 12.33
C PRO A 74 17.57 -6.85 12.39
N GLU A 75 16.62 -7.40 13.14
CA GLU A 75 15.29 -6.85 13.26
C GLU A 75 15.22 -5.56 14.08
N ALA A 76 16.15 -5.40 15.02
CA ALA A 76 16.28 -4.25 15.90
C ALA A 76 17.08 -3.10 15.25
N ILE A 77 17.81 -3.39 14.18
CA ILE A 77 18.57 -2.36 13.45
C ILE A 77 17.59 -1.46 12.70
N GLY A 78 17.51 -0.22 13.17
CA GLY A 78 16.63 0.80 12.61
C GLY A 78 17.21 1.39 11.32
N ARG A 79 16.34 1.84 10.42
CA ARG A 79 16.77 2.49 9.17
C ARG A 79 17.63 3.74 9.40
N ARG A 80 17.32 4.51 10.46
CA ARG A 80 18.12 5.69 10.84
C ARG A 80 19.56 5.33 11.23
N GLN A 81 19.77 4.15 11.82
CA GLN A 81 21.10 3.67 12.17
C GLN A 81 21.88 3.30 10.89
N LEU A 82 21.23 2.66 9.93
CA LEU A 82 21.82 2.38 8.61
C LEU A 82 22.16 3.68 7.86
N ASP A 83 21.25 4.66 7.86
CA ASP A 83 21.47 5.96 7.24
C ASP A 83 22.65 6.71 7.89
N HIS A 84 22.74 6.69 9.23
CA HIS A 84 23.84 7.30 9.96
C HIS A 84 25.18 6.63 9.65
N LEU A 85 25.22 5.30 9.66
CA LEU A 85 26.44 4.55 9.37
C LEU A 85 26.92 4.76 7.92
N LEU A 86 25.99 4.87 6.98
CA LEU A 86 26.31 5.19 5.58
C LEU A 86 26.89 6.60 5.41
N ALA A 87 26.40 7.58 6.18
CA ALA A 87 26.78 8.99 6.04
C ALA A 87 28.03 9.37 6.84
N GLU A 88 28.12 8.90 8.08
CA GLU A 88 29.09 9.33 9.10
C GLU A 88 29.99 8.19 9.60
N GLY A 89 29.71 6.95 9.20
CA GLY A 89 30.56 5.80 9.54
C GLY A 89 31.92 5.88 8.85
N ASP A 90 32.90 5.17 9.40
CA ASP A 90 34.18 5.02 8.71
C ASP A 90 34.01 4.29 7.36
N PRO A 91 35.02 4.33 6.47
CA PRO A 91 34.88 3.77 5.14
C PRO A 91 34.52 2.27 5.09
N GLU A 92 34.95 1.45 6.05
CA GLU A 92 34.61 0.02 6.08
C GLU A 92 33.13 -0.15 6.44
N HIS A 93 32.65 0.56 7.46
CA HIS A 93 31.26 0.51 7.91
C HIS A 93 30.27 1.14 6.93
N ALA A 94 30.61 2.28 6.32
CA ALA A 94 29.83 2.87 5.24
C ALA A 94 29.82 1.95 4.00
N GLY A 95 30.97 1.31 3.71
CA GLY A 95 31.12 0.33 2.64
C GLY A 95 30.22 -0.89 2.81
N LEU A 96 30.05 -1.39 4.04
CA LEU A 96 29.11 -2.46 4.38
C LEU A 96 27.67 -2.08 4.01
N VAL A 97 27.19 -0.93 4.47
CA VAL A 97 25.81 -0.48 4.18
C VAL A 97 25.62 -0.25 2.68
N HIS A 98 26.60 0.34 2.01
CA HIS A 98 26.59 0.50 0.56
C HIS A 98 26.50 -0.85 -0.17
N GLY A 99 27.26 -1.87 0.26
CA GLY A 99 27.19 -3.22 -0.30
C GLY A 99 25.81 -3.86 -0.17
N ILE A 100 25.18 -3.71 1.00
CA ILE A 100 23.81 -4.18 1.24
C ILE A 100 22.81 -3.47 0.31
N VAL A 101 22.94 -2.15 0.14
CA VAL A 101 22.11 -1.36 -0.80
C VAL A 101 22.27 -1.87 -2.23
N GLU A 102 23.50 -2.12 -2.68
CA GLU A 102 23.79 -2.63 -4.03
C GLU A 102 23.15 -4.00 -4.26
N GLU A 103 23.36 -4.94 -3.34
CA GLU A 103 22.84 -6.31 -3.45
C GLU A 103 21.30 -6.34 -3.46
N PHE A 104 20.67 -5.53 -2.60
CA PHE A 104 19.23 -5.36 -2.63
C PHE A 104 18.74 -4.72 -3.94
N ALA A 105 19.41 -3.68 -4.42
CA ALA A 105 19.03 -2.99 -5.65
C ALA A 105 19.11 -3.91 -6.89
N GLN A 106 20.11 -4.80 -6.96
CA GLN A 106 20.22 -5.82 -8.01
C GLN A 106 19.07 -6.83 -7.95
N SER A 107 18.74 -7.29 -6.74
CA SER A 107 17.59 -8.16 -6.52
C SER A 107 16.29 -7.48 -6.94
N PHE A 108 16.10 -6.23 -6.54
CA PHE A 108 14.91 -5.45 -6.86
C PHE A 108 14.77 -5.19 -8.36
N ALA A 109 15.84 -4.79 -9.04
CA ALA A 109 15.85 -4.65 -10.50
C ALA A 109 15.49 -5.98 -11.18
N THR A 110 15.98 -7.12 -10.67
CA THR A 110 15.61 -8.45 -11.18
C THR A 110 14.12 -8.74 -11.04
N VAL A 111 13.51 -8.41 -9.90
CA VAL A 111 12.07 -8.55 -9.70
C VAL A 111 11.30 -7.69 -10.70
N ILE A 112 11.65 -6.41 -10.84
CA ILE A 112 11.01 -5.49 -11.78
C ILE A 112 11.10 -6.01 -13.22
N LYS A 113 12.28 -6.46 -13.65
CA LYS A 113 12.48 -7.05 -14.99
C LYS A 113 11.58 -8.25 -15.25
N ARG A 114 11.29 -9.05 -14.23
CA ARG A 114 10.41 -10.21 -14.34
C ARG A 114 8.94 -9.81 -14.34
N LEU A 115 8.55 -8.81 -13.55
CA LEU A 115 7.21 -8.23 -13.60
C LEU A 115 6.92 -7.66 -14.99
N LEU A 116 7.82 -6.83 -15.54
CA LEU A 116 7.64 -6.21 -16.85
C LEU A 116 7.54 -7.20 -18.04
N LYS A 117 7.93 -8.46 -17.82
CA LYS A 117 7.77 -9.55 -18.81
C LYS A 117 6.38 -10.19 -18.78
N LEU A 118 5.60 -10.00 -17.71
CA LEU A 118 4.22 -10.46 -17.64
C LEU A 118 3.36 -9.69 -18.63
N LYS A 119 2.39 -10.38 -19.25
CA LYS A 119 1.53 -9.82 -20.30
C LYS A 119 0.79 -8.57 -19.81
N GLU A 120 0.30 -8.62 -18.57
CA GLU A 120 -0.47 -7.59 -17.89
C GLU A 120 0.38 -6.34 -17.54
N TRP A 121 1.70 -6.51 -17.46
CA TRP A 121 2.66 -5.45 -17.12
C TRP A 121 3.36 -4.86 -18.34
N GLN A 122 3.12 -5.40 -19.53
CA GLN A 122 3.71 -4.85 -20.76
C GLN A 122 3.27 -3.41 -20.99
N GLY A 123 4.19 -2.60 -21.49
CA GLY A 123 3.97 -1.19 -21.79
C GLY A 123 3.81 -0.30 -20.55
N THR A 124 4.15 -0.78 -19.35
CA THR A 124 4.22 0.08 -18.15
C THR A 124 5.32 1.11 -18.34
N GLU A 125 5.01 2.39 -18.13
CA GLU A 125 5.91 3.53 -18.35
C GLU A 125 6.53 4.03 -17.04
N ARG A 126 5.80 3.90 -15.93
CA ARG A 126 6.23 4.34 -14.61
C ARG A 126 5.82 3.37 -13.52
N ILE A 127 6.69 3.13 -12.54
CA ILE A 127 6.38 2.37 -11.34
C ILE A 127 6.62 3.25 -10.12
N VAL A 128 5.57 3.41 -9.33
CA VAL A 128 5.61 4.04 -8.02
C VAL A 128 6.14 3.04 -6.99
N ILE A 129 7.17 3.41 -6.23
CA ILE A 129 7.69 2.59 -5.15
C ILE A 129 7.15 3.10 -3.81
N GLY A 130 6.22 2.32 -3.24
CA GLY A 130 5.63 2.54 -1.93
C GLY A 130 6.21 1.63 -0.85
N GLY A 131 5.56 1.63 0.31
CA GLY A 131 6.00 0.90 1.49
C GLY A 131 7.13 1.59 2.26
N GLY A 132 7.44 1.04 3.43
CA GLY A 132 8.28 1.72 4.42
C GLY A 132 9.72 1.94 3.97
N MET A 133 10.22 1.19 2.98
CA MET A 133 11.60 1.32 2.50
C MET A 133 11.92 2.74 1.99
N ARG A 134 10.95 3.43 1.38
CA ARG A 134 11.10 4.83 0.94
C ARG A 134 11.39 5.81 2.08
N GLY A 135 11.08 5.46 3.33
CA GLY A 135 11.22 6.35 4.48
C GLY A 135 12.65 6.53 5.02
N SER A 136 13.69 6.07 4.31
CA SER A 136 15.08 6.23 4.71
C SER A 136 16.02 6.46 3.52
N ARG A 137 17.18 7.06 3.78
CA ARG A 137 18.15 7.38 2.73
C ARG A 137 18.68 6.12 2.03
N VAL A 138 18.93 5.07 2.81
CA VAL A 138 19.31 3.73 2.31
C VAL A 138 18.28 3.17 1.32
N GLY A 139 16.98 3.33 1.61
CA GLY A 139 15.94 2.88 0.70
C GLY A 139 15.80 3.74 -0.56
N GLU A 140 15.96 5.06 -0.45
CA GLU A 140 16.03 5.94 -1.62
C GLU A 140 17.18 5.56 -2.56
N LEU A 141 18.37 5.27 -1.99
CA LEU A 141 19.53 4.84 -2.76
C LEU A 141 19.31 3.48 -3.43
N ALA A 142 18.67 2.53 -2.73
CA ALA A 142 18.31 1.25 -3.31
C ALA A 142 17.38 1.40 -4.53
N ILE A 143 16.34 2.25 -4.43
CA ILE A 143 15.42 2.53 -5.53
C ILE A 143 16.15 3.21 -6.69
N GLY A 144 16.92 4.26 -6.40
CA GLY A 144 17.70 4.99 -7.40
C GLY A 144 18.70 4.08 -8.11
N ARG A 145 19.37 3.20 -7.36
CA ARG A 145 20.31 2.23 -7.91
C ARG A 145 19.63 1.19 -8.79
N ALA A 146 18.48 0.66 -8.36
CA ALA A 146 17.68 -0.24 -9.21
C ALA A 146 17.24 0.44 -10.52
N ALA A 147 16.86 1.72 -10.46
CA ALA A 147 16.53 2.51 -11.65
C ALA A 147 17.73 2.65 -12.59
N MET A 148 18.94 2.89 -12.06
CA MET A 148 20.17 2.95 -12.86
C MET A 148 20.49 1.61 -13.54
N LEU A 149 20.31 0.49 -12.82
CA LEU A 149 20.53 -0.86 -13.36
C LEU A 149 19.57 -1.15 -14.53
N LEU A 150 18.28 -0.81 -14.37
CA LEU A 150 17.28 -0.97 -15.43
C LEU A 150 17.61 -0.12 -16.67
N LYS A 151 18.03 1.14 -16.46
CA LYS A 151 18.47 2.03 -17.56
C LYS A 151 19.72 1.52 -18.27
N GLY A 152 20.66 0.94 -17.54
CA GLY A 152 21.85 0.31 -18.12
C GLY A 152 21.55 -0.91 -19.00
N GLU A 153 20.39 -1.54 -18.80
CA GLU A 153 19.86 -2.62 -19.65
C GLU A 153 18.87 -2.12 -20.71
N GLU A 154 18.84 -0.81 -20.98
CA GLU A 154 17.94 -0.15 -21.95
C GLU A 154 16.44 -0.37 -21.67
N ILE A 155 16.07 -0.63 -20.40
CA ILE A 155 14.68 -0.76 -19.99
C ILE A 155 14.14 0.63 -19.65
N ALA A 156 13.34 1.17 -20.57
CA ALA A 156 12.71 2.47 -20.44
C ALA A 156 11.53 2.43 -19.44
N ILE A 157 11.85 2.45 -18.14
CA ILE A 157 10.88 2.55 -17.05
C ILE A 157 11.32 3.61 -16.04
N ASP A 158 10.39 4.48 -15.64
CA ASP A 158 10.62 5.43 -14.56
C ASP A 158 10.28 4.80 -13.21
N LEU A 159 11.22 4.79 -12.27
CA LEU A 159 10.95 4.45 -10.88
C LEU A 159 10.86 5.74 -10.07
N VAL A 160 9.71 5.97 -9.44
CA VAL A 160 9.48 7.16 -8.61
C VAL A 160 9.05 6.74 -7.20
N PRO A 161 9.54 7.39 -6.13
CA PRO A 161 9.02 7.13 -4.80
C PRO A 161 7.56 7.59 -4.70
N ILE A 162 6.76 6.88 -3.91
CA ILE A 162 5.41 7.32 -3.57
C ILE A 162 5.44 8.71 -2.94
N ARG A 163 4.53 9.61 -3.33
CA ARG A 163 4.57 11.01 -2.88
C ARG A 163 4.22 11.14 -1.39
N HIS A 164 3.08 10.60 -1.01
CA HIS A 164 2.57 10.61 0.38
C HIS A 164 3.43 9.74 1.28
N ASP A 165 3.44 10.02 2.59
CA ASP A 165 4.08 9.12 3.55
C ASP A 165 3.52 7.70 3.37
N PRO A 166 4.37 6.65 3.32
CA PRO A 166 3.90 5.28 3.10
C PRO A 166 2.85 4.80 4.11
N ASP A 167 2.88 5.29 5.35
CA ASP A 167 1.90 4.96 6.39
C ASP A 167 0.55 5.66 6.18
N GLU A 168 0.51 6.72 5.37
CA GLU A 168 -0.70 7.49 5.05
C GLU A 168 -1.27 7.14 3.68
N ALA A 169 -0.42 6.74 2.73
CA ALA A 169 -0.77 6.59 1.32
C ALA A 169 -1.94 5.62 1.07
N GLY A 170 -2.00 4.51 1.81
CA GLY A 170 -3.14 3.58 1.74
C GLY A 170 -4.45 4.23 2.19
N MET A 171 -4.43 5.03 3.25
CA MET A 171 -5.63 5.73 3.69
C MET A 171 -6.03 6.85 2.72
N ILE A 172 -5.07 7.64 2.23
CA ILE A 172 -5.34 8.73 1.27
C ILE A 172 -5.89 8.17 -0.04
N GLY A 173 -5.33 7.07 -0.55
CA GLY A 173 -5.80 6.44 -1.78
C GLY A 173 -7.23 5.91 -1.71
N ALA A 174 -7.78 5.67 -0.52
CA ALA A 174 -9.19 5.31 -0.32
C ALA A 174 -10.17 6.37 -0.86
N THR A 175 -9.74 7.64 -0.98
CA THR A 175 -10.52 8.71 -1.61
C THR A 175 -10.82 8.46 -3.10
N GLN A 176 -10.04 7.60 -3.76
CA GLN A 176 -10.19 7.29 -5.19
C GLN A 176 -11.05 6.06 -5.45
N LEU A 177 -11.52 5.36 -4.40
CA LEU A 177 -12.39 4.19 -4.52
C LEU A 177 -13.83 4.54 -4.89
N ALA A 178 -14.18 5.82 -4.90
CA ALA A 178 -15.50 6.31 -5.22
C ALA A 178 -15.42 7.61 -6.02
N PRO A 179 -16.42 7.93 -6.85
CA PRO A 179 -16.46 9.20 -7.55
C PRO A 179 -16.35 10.39 -6.58
N PRO A 180 -15.51 11.42 -6.87
CA PRO A 180 -15.26 12.52 -5.95
C PRO A 180 -16.52 13.27 -5.49
N TRP A 181 -17.56 13.33 -6.33
CA TRP A 181 -18.81 14.03 -6.00
C TRP A 181 -19.52 13.47 -4.76
N ILE A 182 -19.26 12.22 -4.38
CA ILE A 182 -19.82 11.59 -3.18
C ILE A 182 -19.33 12.26 -1.91
N PHE A 183 -18.14 12.88 -1.94
CA PHE A 183 -17.59 13.59 -0.79
C PHE A 183 -17.90 15.09 -0.79
N LEU A 184 -18.67 15.59 -1.76
CA LEU A 184 -19.12 16.98 -1.76
C LEU A 184 -20.03 17.24 -0.56
N GLY A 185 -19.73 18.30 0.20
CA GLY A 185 -20.46 18.64 1.41
C GLY A 185 -19.95 17.94 2.67
N HIS A 186 -18.92 17.09 2.56
CA HIS A 186 -18.26 16.44 3.68
C HIS A 186 -16.83 16.96 3.86
N ASP A 187 -16.36 17.01 5.10
CA ASP A 187 -15.01 17.42 5.47
C ASP A 187 -14.00 16.28 5.44
N ALA A 188 -14.46 15.06 5.73
CA ALA A 188 -13.63 13.87 5.85
C ALA A 188 -14.38 12.58 5.47
N LEU A 189 -13.64 11.49 5.26
CA LEU A 189 -14.15 10.11 5.20
C LEU A 189 -13.31 9.20 6.10
N LEU A 190 -13.86 8.03 6.44
CA LEU A 190 -13.09 6.99 7.13
C LEU A 190 -12.30 6.17 6.12
N ALA A 191 -11.05 5.90 6.45
CA ALA A 191 -10.18 5.03 5.66
C ALA A 191 -9.52 3.99 6.57
N VAL A 192 -9.31 2.78 6.02
CA VAL A 192 -8.64 1.67 6.67
C VAL A 192 -7.52 1.17 5.78
N ASP A 193 -6.32 1.02 6.34
CA ASP A 193 -5.18 0.36 5.70
C ASP A 193 -4.80 -0.87 6.54
N ILE A 194 -5.09 -2.06 6.01
CA ILE A 194 -4.79 -3.34 6.64
C ILE A 194 -3.52 -3.87 6.01
N GLY A 195 -2.52 -4.20 6.82
CA GLY A 195 -1.30 -4.87 6.38
C GLY A 195 -1.01 -6.11 7.21
N GLY A 196 -0.03 -6.90 6.76
CA GLY A 196 0.39 -8.13 7.43
C GLY A 196 1.07 -7.92 8.81
N SER A 197 1.16 -6.69 9.32
CA SER A 197 1.72 -6.43 10.66
C SER A 197 0.98 -5.34 11.43
N ASN A 198 0.32 -4.42 10.73
CA ASN A 198 -0.40 -3.31 11.33
C ASN A 198 -1.79 -3.18 10.70
N ILE A 199 -2.75 -2.69 11.48
CA ILE A 199 -3.99 -2.11 10.99
C ILE A 199 -3.92 -0.61 11.29
N ARG A 200 -4.26 0.21 10.31
CA ARG A 200 -4.39 1.66 10.46
C ARG A 200 -5.82 2.08 10.13
N THR A 201 -6.33 3.04 10.89
CA THR A 201 -7.56 3.76 10.56
C THR A 201 -7.28 5.25 10.54
N GLY A 202 -8.03 5.99 9.73
CA GLY A 202 -7.82 7.42 9.61
C GLY A 202 -9.04 8.19 9.14
N LEU A 203 -9.02 9.48 9.45
CA LEU A 203 -9.89 10.47 8.88
C LEU A 203 -9.15 11.18 7.75
N VAL A 204 -9.62 10.99 6.54
CA VAL A 204 -8.98 11.55 5.35
C VAL A 204 -9.82 12.70 4.83
N ARG A 205 -9.20 13.87 4.63
CA ARG A 205 -9.85 15.05 4.08
C ARG A 205 -9.62 15.09 2.57
N PRO A 206 -10.67 15.02 1.73
CA PRO A 206 -10.50 15.01 0.29
C PRO A 206 -10.18 16.41 -0.28
N HIS A 207 -10.50 17.47 0.45
CA HIS A 207 -10.19 18.86 0.08
C HIS A 207 -10.62 19.26 -1.36
N LEU A 208 -11.78 18.78 -1.81
CA LEU A 208 -12.29 18.99 -3.17
C LEU A 208 -12.45 20.46 -3.60
N LYS A 209 -12.69 21.38 -2.65
CA LYS A 209 -12.73 22.82 -2.91
C LYS A 209 -11.35 23.40 -3.25
N LYS A 210 -10.27 22.78 -2.77
CA LYS A 210 -8.88 23.18 -3.02
C LYS A 210 -8.35 22.54 -4.29
N ALA A 211 -8.64 21.26 -4.51
CA ALA A 211 -8.28 20.55 -5.73
C ALA A 211 -9.30 19.44 -6.01
N SER A 212 -10.03 19.55 -7.13
CA SER A 212 -11.10 18.63 -7.51
C SER A 212 -10.58 17.26 -7.98
N ASP A 213 -9.31 17.17 -8.33
CA ASP A 213 -8.60 15.95 -8.72
C ASP A 213 -8.09 15.14 -7.51
N LEU A 214 -8.43 15.55 -6.28
CA LEU A 214 -7.97 14.97 -5.01
C LEU A 214 -6.45 15.09 -4.76
N SER A 215 -5.71 15.89 -5.55
CA SER A 215 -4.27 16.14 -5.31
C SER A 215 -3.96 16.84 -3.98
N ALA A 216 -4.99 17.45 -3.37
CA ALA A 216 -4.92 18.09 -2.06
C ALA A 216 -5.42 17.20 -0.92
N ALA A 217 -5.78 15.94 -1.18
CA ALA A 217 -6.24 15.02 -0.15
C ALA A 217 -5.12 14.75 0.88
N CYS A 218 -5.48 14.71 2.15
CA CYS A 218 -4.52 14.47 3.23
C CYS A 218 -5.15 13.73 4.41
N LEU A 219 -4.30 13.07 5.19
CA LEU A 219 -4.68 12.50 6.46
C LEU A 219 -4.82 13.61 7.51
N TRP A 220 -5.95 13.64 8.23
CA TRP A 220 -6.18 14.59 9.31
C TRP A 220 -5.82 14.03 10.68
N ASP A 221 -6.22 12.79 10.95
CA ASP A 221 -5.87 12.06 12.16
C ASP A 221 -5.89 10.56 11.83
N SER A 222 -5.16 9.76 12.60
CA SER A 222 -5.09 8.32 12.45
C SER A 222 -4.89 7.59 13.78
N ALA A 223 -5.14 6.30 13.74
CA ALA A 223 -4.69 5.34 14.74
C ALA A 223 -3.95 4.21 14.04
N ILE A 224 -2.87 3.75 14.64
CA ILE A 224 -2.10 2.58 14.20
C ILE A 224 -2.12 1.54 15.30
N TRP A 225 -2.39 0.29 14.93
CA TRP A 225 -2.32 -0.85 15.82
C TRP A 225 -1.45 -1.94 15.21
N ARG A 226 -0.39 -2.31 15.93
CA ARG A 226 0.53 -3.37 15.54
C ARG A 226 0.03 -4.73 16.04
N HIS A 227 -0.96 -5.27 15.34
CA HIS A 227 -1.59 -6.56 15.69
C HIS A 227 -0.59 -7.72 15.79
N ARG A 228 0.55 -7.63 15.08
CA ARG A 228 1.61 -8.65 15.14
C ARG A 228 2.17 -8.85 16.55
N ASP A 229 2.17 -7.81 17.38
CA ASP A 229 2.70 -7.87 18.73
C ASP A 229 1.68 -8.53 19.69
N ASP A 230 0.38 -8.33 19.44
CA ASP A 230 -0.72 -8.84 20.27
C ASP A 230 -1.22 -10.23 19.83
N LYS A 231 -0.94 -10.63 18.59
CA LYS A 231 -1.33 -11.92 17.97
C LYS A 231 -2.81 -12.27 18.20
N PRO A 232 -3.76 -11.37 17.87
CA PRO A 232 -5.17 -11.61 18.06
C PRO A 232 -5.67 -12.75 17.16
N ASN A 233 -6.83 -13.31 17.48
CA ASN A 233 -7.60 -14.08 16.50
C ASN A 233 -8.40 -13.13 15.59
N ARG A 234 -9.06 -13.67 14.56
CA ARG A 234 -9.84 -12.86 13.59
C ARG A 234 -10.88 -11.99 14.27
N GLU A 235 -11.69 -12.55 15.17
CA GLU A 235 -12.80 -11.80 15.78
C GLU A 235 -12.28 -10.64 16.64
N ALA A 236 -11.27 -10.88 17.48
CA ALA A 236 -10.63 -9.84 18.27
C ALA A 236 -9.99 -8.74 17.39
N ALA A 237 -9.46 -9.10 16.21
CA ALA A 237 -8.94 -8.12 15.27
C ALA A 237 -10.03 -7.25 14.65
N ILE A 238 -11.20 -7.82 14.34
CA ILE A 238 -12.33 -7.08 13.79
C ILE A 238 -12.95 -6.17 14.86
N ASP A 239 -13.11 -6.66 16.08
CA ASP A 239 -13.62 -5.85 17.20
C ASP A 239 -12.71 -4.65 17.45
N ARG A 240 -11.39 -4.87 17.46
CA ARG A 240 -10.42 -3.78 17.62
C ARG A 240 -10.45 -2.78 16.46
N LEU A 241 -10.59 -3.25 15.21
CA LEU A 241 -10.75 -2.36 14.05
C LEU A 241 -12.01 -1.49 14.17
N ILE A 242 -13.13 -2.06 14.61
CA ILE A 242 -14.39 -1.33 14.84
C ILE A 242 -14.18 -0.24 15.91
N GLU A 243 -13.53 -0.57 17.03
CA GLU A 243 -13.19 0.40 18.07
C GLU A 243 -12.35 1.56 17.53
N MET A 244 -11.34 1.27 16.71
CA MET A 244 -10.48 2.28 16.09
C MET A 244 -11.28 3.20 15.15
N LEU A 245 -12.25 2.68 14.39
CA LEU A 245 -13.14 3.49 13.55
C LEU A 245 -14.11 4.34 14.37
N GLN A 246 -14.67 3.79 15.45
CA GLN A 246 -15.52 4.54 16.38
C GLN A 246 -14.73 5.65 17.10
N GLU A 247 -13.45 5.42 17.40
CA GLU A 247 -12.56 6.48 17.89
C GLU A 247 -12.41 7.61 16.88
N MET A 248 -12.16 7.28 15.60
CA MET A 248 -12.09 8.29 14.54
C MET A 248 -13.38 9.11 14.46
N LEU A 249 -14.56 8.47 14.48
CA LEU A 249 -15.84 9.18 14.47
C LEU A 249 -16.01 10.12 15.68
N ARG A 250 -15.65 9.67 16.89
CA ARG A 250 -15.67 10.53 18.09
C ARG A 250 -14.71 11.72 17.97
N LYS A 251 -13.55 11.53 17.34
CA LYS A 251 -12.60 12.64 17.10
C LYS A 251 -13.16 13.64 16.09
N ALA A 252 -13.83 13.18 15.03
CA ALA A 252 -14.49 14.03 14.04
C ALA A 252 -15.62 14.86 14.69
N GLU A 253 -16.49 14.22 15.49
CA GLU A 253 -17.58 14.89 16.19
C GLU A 253 -17.09 16.00 17.13
N LYS A 254 -16.05 15.71 17.94
CA LYS A 254 -15.41 16.72 18.82
C LYS A 254 -14.85 17.94 18.08
N ARG A 255 -14.66 17.83 16.77
CA ARG A 255 -14.08 18.85 15.91
C ARG A 255 -15.07 19.38 14.87
N ASP A 256 -16.34 18.99 15.00
CA ASP A 256 -17.42 19.40 14.10
C ASP A 256 -17.10 19.12 12.61
N LEU A 257 -16.46 17.99 12.33
CA LEU A 257 -16.16 17.56 10.97
C LEU A 257 -17.33 16.75 10.41
N ALA A 258 -17.88 17.18 9.28
CA ALA A 258 -18.90 16.41 8.57
C ALA A 258 -18.25 15.18 7.91
N VAL A 259 -18.46 13.98 8.45
CA VAL A 259 -17.90 12.74 7.88
C VAL A 259 -18.85 12.17 6.82
N ALA A 260 -18.33 11.86 5.64
CA ALA A 260 -19.07 11.17 4.59
C ALA A 260 -19.51 9.77 5.07
N PRO A 261 -20.70 9.27 4.67
CA PRO A 261 -21.16 7.93 5.01
C PRO A 261 -20.45 6.86 4.18
N PHE A 262 -19.12 6.84 4.26
CA PHE A 262 -18.24 6.03 3.44
C PHE A 262 -17.02 5.54 4.25
N ILE A 263 -16.71 4.26 4.09
CA ILE A 263 -15.49 3.61 4.60
C ILE A 263 -14.76 2.99 3.42
N GLY A 264 -13.57 3.50 3.11
CA GLY A 264 -12.68 2.89 2.12
C GLY A 264 -11.60 2.02 2.77
N ILE A 265 -11.35 0.84 2.23
CA ILE A 265 -10.48 -0.18 2.85
C ILE A 265 -9.45 -0.67 1.83
N GLY A 266 -8.17 -0.56 2.18
CA GLY A 266 -7.09 -1.35 1.59
C GLY A 266 -6.88 -2.62 2.41
N CYS A 267 -7.01 -3.79 1.79
CA CYS A 267 -6.85 -5.09 2.44
C CYS A 267 -5.97 -6.03 1.62
N PRO A 268 -5.02 -6.78 2.22
CA PRO A 268 -4.20 -7.73 1.49
C PRO A 268 -5.06 -8.89 0.97
N GLY A 269 -4.70 -9.38 -0.22
CA GLY A 269 -5.37 -10.50 -0.87
C GLY A 269 -6.18 -10.13 -2.10
N HIS A 270 -6.74 -11.16 -2.72
CA HIS A 270 -7.65 -11.07 -3.86
C HIS A 270 -9.06 -10.80 -3.34
N ILE A 271 -9.57 -9.61 -3.62
CA ILE A 271 -10.87 -9.13 -3.14
C ILE A 271 -11.91 -9.38 -4.23
N GLU A 272 -12.93 -10.17 -3.91
CA GLU A 272 -14.02 -10.48 -4.82
C GLU A 272 -15.07 -9.37 -4.81
N ALA A 273 -15.95 -9.36 -5.82
CA ALA A 273 -16.99 -8.33 -5.99
C ALA A 273 -17.97 -8.22 -4.81
N ASP A 274 -18.19 -9.33 -4.07
CA ASP A 274 -19.05 -9.38 -2.89
C ASP A 274 -18.32 -8.99 -1.59
N GLY A 275 -17.02 -8.70 -1.66
CA GLY A 275 -16.19 -8.33 -0.52
C GLY A 275 -15.59 -9.51 0.25
N SER A 276 -15.74 -10.75 -0.23
CA SER A 276 -14.96 -11.88 0.26
C SER A 276 -13.50 -11.78 -0.18
N ILE A 277 -12.61 -12.43 0.58
CA ILE A 277 -11.17 -12.46 0.30
C ILE A 277 -10.83 -13.89 -0.14
N ALA A 278 -10.52 -14.09 -1.42
CA ALA A 278 -10.37 -15.43 -1.97
C ALA A 278 -9.06 -16.10 -1.54
N HIS A 279 -7.96 -15.34 -1.50
CA HIS A 279 -6.62 -15.79 -1.10
C HIS A 279 -5.69 -14.58 -0.89
N GLY A 280 -4.53 -14.81 -0.27
CA GLY A 280 -3.49 -13.78 -0.12
C GLY A 280 -3.57 -12.98 1.19
N ALA A 281 -4.36 -13.47 2.15
CA ALA A 281 -4.56 -12.88 3.48
C ALA A 281 -3.90 -13.71 4.60
N GLN A 282 -2.96 -14.60 4.27
CA GLN A 282 -2.29 -15.51 5.21
C GLN A 282 -1.50 -14.80 6.33
N ASN A 283 -1.16 -13.52 6.14
CA ASN A 283 -0.45 -12.71 7.12
C ASN A 283 -1.39 -11.96 8.09
N LEU A 284 -2.71 -12.14 7.95
CA LEU A 284 -3.71 -11.49 8.81
C LEU A 284 -4.07 -12.37 10.04
N PRO A 285 -4.59 -11.76 11.12
CA PRO A 285 -5.01 -12.50 12.31
C PRO A 285 -6.08 -13.57 12.05
N GLY A 286 -5.74 -14.85 12.19
CA GLY A 286 -6.67 -15.96 11.95
C GLY A 286 -6.92 -16.22 10.46
N ASN A 287 -8.11 -16.74 10.11
CA ASN A 287 -8.44 -17.07 8.72
C ASN A 287 -9.45 -16.08 8.12
N TRP A 288 -9.00 -15.17 7.25
CA TRP A 288 -9.85 -14.19 6.57
C TRP A 288 -10.36 -14.69 5.21
N GLU A 289 -9.86 -15.84 4.73
CA GLU A 289 -10.17 -16.45 3.43
C GLU A 289 -11.37 -17.42 3.52
N SER A 290 -12.21 -17.28 4.55
CA SER A 290 -13.36 -18.14 4.79
C SER A 290 -14.60 -17.61 4.09
N ASP A 291 -15.33 -18.50 3.43
CA ASP A 291 -16.68 -18.29 2.87
C ASP A 291 -17.71 -17.71 3.87
N ARG A 292 -17.52 -17.91 5.18
CA ARG A 292 -18.37 -17.40 6.25
C ARG A 292 -17.96 -16.03 6.78
N PHE A 293 -16.94 -15.41 6.19
CA PHE A 293 -16.41 -14.14 6.63
C PHE A 293 -16.48 -13.09 5.52
N ASN A 294 -17.00 -11.92 5.86
CA ASN A 294 -17.06 -10.77 4.96
C ASN A 294 -16.80 -9.49 5.78
N LEU A 295 -15.60 -8.92 5.62
CA LEU A 295 -15.20 -7.74 6.38
C LEU A 295 -16.11 -6.52 6.11
N PRO A 296 -16.43 -6.18 4.84
CA PRO A 296 -17.32 -5.06 4.56
C PRO A 296 -18.68 -5.18 5.26
N ALA A 297 -19.30 -6.36 5.22
CA ALA A 297 -20.58 -6.60 5.89
C ALA A 297 -20.48 -6.47 7.41
N ARG A 298 -19.39 -6.93 8.02
CA ARG A 298 -19.13 -6.78 9.46
C ARG A 298 -19.00 -5.31 9.87
N LEU A 299 -18.29 -4.51 9.09
CA LEU A 299 -18.13 -3.08 9.35
C LEU A 299 -19.42 -2.31 9.11
N HIS A 300 -20.18 -2.64 8.07
CA HIS A 300 -21.50 -2.04 7.84
C HIS A 300 -22.46 -2.37 9.00
N ALA A 301 -22.48 -3.60 9.50
CA ALA A 301 -23.32 -3.96 10.64
C ALA A 301 -22.93 -3.22 11.93
N ALA A 302 -21.64 -2.99 12.16
CA ALA A 302 -21.14 -2.28 13.33
C ALA A 302 -21.30 -0.75 13.25
N LEU A 303 -21.25 -0.20 12.03
CA LEU A 303 -21.37 1.23 11.74
C LEU A 303 -22.43 1.45 10.64
N PRO A 304 -23.71 1.14 10.91
CA PRO A 304 -24.75 1.14 9.87
C PRO A 304 -25.04 2.54 9.34
N LYS A 305 -24.81 3.57 10.16
CA LYS A 305 -24.99 4.97 9.78
C LYS A 305 -23.83 5.84 10.21
N ILE A 306 -23.47 6.78 9.35
CA ILE A 306 -22.53 7.87 9.61
C ILE A 306 -23.23 9.16 9.17
N GLY A 307 -23.23 10.18 10.03
CA GLY A 307 -23.91 11.45 9.72
C GLY A 307 -25.41 11.30 9.44
N GLY A 308 -26.06 10.25 9.95
CA GLY A 308 -27.50 9.98 9.75
C GLY A 308 -27.86 9.23 8.46
N HIS A 309 -26.88 8.95 7.59
CA HIS A 309 -27.06 8.23 6.32
C HIS A 309 -26.50 6.82 6.39
N ASP A 310 -27.04 5.91 5.58
CA ASP A 310 -26.56 4.52 5.52
C ASP A 310 -25.11 4.48 5.02
N THR A 311 -24.26 3.76 5.76
CA THR A 311 -22.83 3.68 5.48
C THR A 311 -22.55 2.79 4.29
N VAL A 312 -21.76 3.30 3.34
CA VAL A 312 -21.20 2.50 2.25
C VAL A 312 -19.79 2.07 2.60
N VAL A 313 -19.49 0.79 2.41
CA VAL A 313 -18.15 0.25 2.62
C VAL A 313 -17.63 -0.22 1.27
N VAL A 314 -16.42 0.19 0.89
CA VAL A 314 -15.74 -0.28 -0.32
C VAL A 314 -14.36 -0.78 0.06
N MET A 315 -14.02 -1.97 -0.43
CA MET A 315 -12.78 -2.66 -0.11
C MET A 315 -12.08 -3.05 -1.39
N HIS A 316 -10.78 -2.81 -1.43
CA HIS A 316 -9.91 -3.21 -2.54
C HIS A 316 -8.57 -3.69 -1.98
N ASN A 317 -7.74 -4.26 -2.85
CA ASN A 317 -6.40 -4.70 -2.53
C ASN A 317 -5.55 -3.56 -1.95
N ASP A 318 -4.75 -3.84 -0.92
CA ASP A 318 -3.89 -2.88 -0.23
C ASP A 318 -2.91 -2.16 -1.18
N ALA A 319 -2.25 -2.89 -2.09
CA ALA A 319 -1.34 -2.29 -3.07
C ALA A 319 -2.10 -1.40 -4.07
N VAL A 320 -3.30 -1.82 -4.49
CA VAL A 320 -4.18 -0.99 -5.33
C VAL A 320 -4.50 0.32 -4.63
N VAL A 321 -5.05 0.26 -3.41
CA VAL A 321 -5.45 1.46 -2.67
C VAL A 321 -4.25 2.37 -2.39
N GLN A 322 -3.09 1.82 -2.01
CA GLN A 322 -1.88 2.61 -1.84
C GLN A 322 -1.44 3.30 -3.15
N GLY A 323 -1.48 2.56 -4.27
CA GLY A 323 -1.18 3.10 -5.60
C GLY A 323 -2.12 4.23 -5.99
N LEU A 324 -3.41 4.10 -5.72
CA LEU A 324 -4.43 5.10 -6.05
C LEU A 324 -4.12 6.49 -5.47
N SER A 325 -3.39 6.57 -4.36
CA SER A 325 -2.91 7.86 -3.83
C SER A 325 -2.07 8.66 -4.84
N GLN A 326 -1.54 8.04 -5.89
CA GLN A 326 -0.72 8.70 -6.91
C GLN A 326 -1.47 9.14 -8.16
N VAL A 327 -2.74 8.75 -8.32
CA VAL A 327 -3.57 9.08 -9.49
C VAL A 327 -3.42 10.54 -9.95
N PRO A 328 -3.44 11.57 -9.08
CA PRO A 328 -3.36 12.96 -9.52
C PRO A 328 -2.05 13.35 -10.23
N TRP A 329 -0.99 12.55 -10.09
CA TRP A 329 0.33 12.80 -10.69
C TRP A 329 0.72 11.81 -11.76
N MET A 330 -0.15 10.87 -12.11
CA MET A 330 0.12 9.85 -13.13
C MET A 330 -0.51 10.17 -14.49
N GLY A 331 -1.24 11.28 -14.62
CA GLY A 331 -2.00 11.61 -15.84
C GLY A 331 -1.15 11.84 -17.10
N ASP A 332 0.16 11.97 -16.98
CA ASP A 332 1.12 12.14 -18.08
C ASP A 332 1.56 10.81 -18.72
N VAL A 333 1.28 9.67 -18.10
CA VAL A 333 1.55 8.33 -18.64
C VAL A 333 0.26 7.58 -18.92
N LYS A 334 0.27 6.60 -19.83
CA LYS A 334 -0.90 5.77 -20.11
C LYS A 334 -1.00 4.60 -19.15
N HIS A 335 0.13 3.95 -18.88
CA HIS A 335 0.22 2.76 -18.05
C HIS A 335 1.26 2.92 -16.95
N TRP A 336 0.86 2.66 -15.71
CA TRP A 336 1.73 2.79 -14.56
C TRP A 336 1.46 1.68 -13.55
N GLY A 337 2.42 1.43 -12.67
CA GLY A 337 2.29 0.43 -11.62
C GLY A 337 2.70 0.96 -10.26
N VAL A 338 2.43 0.17 -9.24
CA VAL A 338 2.91 0.38 -7.87
C VAL A 338 3.55 -0.89 -7.36
N LEU A 339 4.65 -0.75 -6.63
CA LEU A 339 5.29 -1.80 -5.84
C LEU A 339 5.37 -1.34 -4.39
N THR A 340 4.79 -2.11 -3.47
CA THR A 340 4.72 -1.76 -2.06
C THR A 340 5.69 -2.66 -1.28
N ILE A 341 6.80 -2.08 -0.80
CA ILE A 341 7.86 -2.83 -0.11
C ILE A 341 7.55 -2.87 1.39
N GLY A 342 6.91 -3.94 1.83
CA GLY A 342 6.57 -4.23 3.23
C GLY A 342 7.23 -5.52 3.73
N THR A 343 6.52 -6.28 4.58
CA THR A 343 6.94 -7.65 4.96
C THR A 343 7.08 -8.55 3.74
N GLY A 344 6.20 -8.37 2.75
CA GLY A 344 6.32 -8.92 1.40
C GLY A 344 6.29 -7.79 0.35
N LEU A 345 6.16 -8.17 -0.92
CA LEU A 345 6.02 -7.25 -2.04
C LEU A 345 4.56 -7.23 -2.54
N GLY A 346 3.82 -6.16 -2.24
CA GLY A 346 2.55 -5.90 -2.89
C GLY A 346 2.77 -5.25 -4.26
N ASN A 347 1.87 -5.50 -5.21
CA ASN A 347 1.97 -4.89 -6.53
C ASN A 347 0.60 -4.72 -7.19
N ALA A 348 0.47 -3.66 -7.99
CA ALA A 348 -0.66 -3.44 -8.87
C ALA A 348 -0.25 -2.64 -10.12
N ARG A 349 -1.00 -2.79 -11.20
CA ARG A 349 -0.80 -2.08 -12.46
C ARG A 349 -2.12 -1.43 -12.89
N PHE A 350 -2.01 -0.22 -13.41
CA PHE A 350 -3.12 0.65 -13.77
C PHE A 350 -3.00 1.15 -15.21
N THR A 351 -4.15 1.35 -15.84
CA THR A 351 -4.33 2.14 -17.05
C THR A 351 -5.11 3.40 -16.69
N ASN A 352 -4.57 4.58 -17.01
CA ASN A 352 -5.33 5.81 -16.85
C ASN A 352 -6.53 5.83 -17.80
N ARG A 353 -7.70 6.15 -17.26
CA ARG A 353 -8.90 6.34 -18.09
C ARG A 353 -8.76 7.67 -18.81
N LYS A 354 -9.05 7.67 -20.11
CA LYS A 354 -9.21 8.92 -20.85
C LYS A 354 -10.44 9.63 -20.27
N GLY A 355 -10.23 10.80 -19.68
CA GLY A 355 -11.30 11.68 -19.23
C GLY A 355 -12.17 12.17 -20.37
#